data_AF-A0A965WD18-F1
#
_entry.id   AF-A0A965WD18-F1
#
_cell.length_a   1.000
_cell.length_b   1.000
_cell.length_c   1.000
_cell.angle_alpha   90.00
_cell.angle_beta   90.00
_cell.angle_gamma   90.00
#
_symmetry.space_group_name_H-M   'P 1'
#
loop_
_entity.id
_entity.type
_entity.pdbx_description
1 polymer ?
#
loop_
_entity_poly.entity_id
_entity_poly.type
_entity_poly.pdbx_seq_one_letter_code
_entity_poly.pdbx_strand_id
1 'polypeptide(L)'
;MAPVMAAPSLVAGRSVRIGSQVYPLVLPRLRDSRLHVAGVVITLHTLGQVGLGFHVSVPQILSAILTCFVLQVAITFREKRAFVWPASAMLTGSGIALILRVPSTPVGDHWSFHQWWMFSGIAAFSLLTKFIVRRNGSHVFNPSNVGLVIAFIVLGSSRVEPLDFWWAPLSNPAMVIAYLVILVGGSLITNRLGLLTTVISFWLVLTAGTAINAASGQCFTARWAFAPVCGTNMWLTLITSPEIFIFTYFMITDPRTVPQGRVGRIVFGALVGVVCVMLMAPQETEFGAKVALLAGLTLMTAVRPLVEHMVPTAGAEDDRLGVFIRRALNGTAAAAPVTTLVKRTGGITLATVLVVGALAFGAQSAQGILASEPENLMGRLATRIDPATFPNISVDDAVVNWNHEISVDGARTIVLTLAENLALENQALVERDAALLDAVAHGDRLDAMRERLSNAERSGLTTLHFHAFDDVRVTLLVPFGRQDGLSLGMIATGTVTTEVRDTNGTVVSRTSEPLRTMWALRRATGARWLIVAELPVPDAA
;
A
#
# COMPACT_ATOMS: atom_id res chain seq x y z
N MET A 1 58.15 -12.22 12.83
CA MET A 1 57.24 -11.56 13.80
C MET A 1 56.77 -10.25 13.19
N ALA A 2 55.54 -10.22 12.67
CA ALA A 2 54.94 -8.99 12.15
C ALA A 2 54.47 -8.11 13.32
N PRO A 3 54.58 -6.78 13.22
CA PRO A 3 54.20 -5.90 14.32
C PRO A 3 52.69 -5.97 14.55
N VAL A 4 52.31 -6.14 15.82
CA VAL A 4 50.93 -6.09 16.28
C VAL A 4 50.39 -4.70 15.95
N MET A 5 49.43 -4.65 15.03
CA MET A 5 48.75 -3.43 14.63
C MET A 5 47.96 -2.91 15.83
N ALA A 6 48.41 -1.80 16.41
CA ALA A 6 47.76 -1.17 17.55
C ALA A 6 46.29 -0.88 17.24
N ALA A 7 45.40 -1.24 18.17
CA ALA A 7 43.99 -0.91 18.10
C ALA A 7 43.85 0.62 17.94
N PRO A 8 42.97 1.11 17.05
CA PRO A 8 42.81 2.54 16.83
C PRO A 8 42.35 3.18 18.15
N SER A 9 43.15 4.12 18.64
CA SER A 9 42.80 4.91 19.82
C SER A 9 41.49 5.65 19.53
N LEU A 10 40.50 5.45 20.40
CA LEU A 10 39.29 6.27 20.46
C LEU A 10 39.75 7.69 20.80
N VAL A 11 39.99 8.49 19.75
CA VAL A 11 40.31 9.92 19.82
C VAL A 11 39.42 10.59 20.86
N ALA A 12 40.04 11.36 21.76
CA ALA A 12 39.45 12.12 22.87
C ALA A 12 37.99 12.54 22.60
N GLY A 13 37.07 11.67 22.98
CA GLY A 13 35.63 11.85 22.79
C GLY A 13 34.99 12.31 24.08
N ARG A 14 33.83 12.99 23.97
CA ARG A 14 32.95 13.23 25.12
C ARG A 14 32.70 11.90 25.84
N SER A 15 32.59 11.93 27.16
CA SER A 15 32.34 10.74 27.98
C SER A 15 31.21 11.01 28.98
N VAL A 16 30.55 9.94 29.41
CA VAL A 16 29.52 9.98 30.45
C VAL A 16 30.00 9.14 31.63
N ARG A 17 29.93 9.71 32.83
CA ARG A 17 30.28 9.02 34.07
C ARG A 17 29.02 8.47 34.71
N ILE A 18 28.98 7.16 34.97
CA ILE A 18 27.89 6.51 35.71
C ILE A 18 28.54 5.77 36.88
N GLY A 19 28.32 6.29 38.09
CA GLY A 19 29.04 5.83 39.29
C GLY A 19 30.54 6.09 39.16
N SER A 20 31.36 5.06 39.40
CA SER A 20 32.82 5.12 39.29
C SER A 20 33.35 4.93 37.86
N GLN A 21 32.50 4.47 36.92
CA GLN A 21 32.91 4.08 35.57
C GLN A 21 32.71 5.21 34.55
N VAL A 22 33.64 5.31 33.58
CA VAL A 22 33.61 6.31 32.50
C VAL A 22 33.33 5.60 31.18
N TYR A 23 32.27 6.00 30.48
CA TYR A 23 31.84 5.42 29.22
C TYR A 23 32.03 6.40 28.06
N PRO A 24 32.57 5.98 26.90
CA PRO A 24 32.65 6.83 25.72
C PRO A 24 31.26 7.23 25.21
N LEU A 25 31.10 8.51 24.84
CA LEU A 25 29.88 9.08 24.25
C LEU A 25 30.16 9.57 22.82
N VAL A 26 29.48 8.95 21.86
CA VAL A 26 29.53 9.36 20.45
C VAL A 26 28.23 10.03 20.06
N LEU A 27 28.27 11.35 19.92
CA LEU A 27 27.14 12.19 19.51
C LEU A 27 27.03 12.30 17.98
N PRO A 28 25.83 12.64 17.45
CA PRO A 28 25.64 12.80 16.02
C PRO A 28 26.44 14.00 15.49
N ARG A 29 26.98 13.88 14.29
CA ARG A 29 27.61 14.99 13.56
C ARG A 29 26.57 15.62 12.64
N LEU A 30 26.43 16.95 12.66
CA LEU A 30 25.46 17.67 11.81
C LEU A 30 25.62 17.38 10.30
N ARG A 31 26.82 17.00 9.85
CA ARG A 31 27.09 16.63 8.45
C ARG A 31 26.73 15.19 8.10
N ASP A 32 26.25 14.38 9.05
CA ASP A 32 25.81 13.00 8.80
C ASP A 32 24.58 13.00 7.90
N SER A 33 24.63 12.29 6.77
CA SER A 33 23.51 12.19 5.83
C SER A 33 22.25 11.61 6.47
N ARG A 34 22.39 10.83 7.55
CA ARG A 34 21.26 10.28 8.31
C ARG A 34 20.42 11.36 8.99
N LEU A 35 21.02 12.48 9.39
CA LEU A 35 20.26 13.60 9.96
C LEU A 35 19.43 14.32 8.89
N HIS A 36 19.94 14.39 7.65
CA HIS A 36 19.16 14.94 6.53
C HIS A 36 17.96 14.03 6.20
N VAL A 37 18.18 12.71 6.17
CA VAL A 37 17.09 11.73 6.01
C VAL A 37 16.07 11.89 7.15
N ALA A 38 16.52 12.02 8.39
CA ALA A 38 15.64 12.26 9.53
C ALA A 38 14.82 13.56 9.36
N GLY A 39 15.43 14.64 8.87
CA GLY A 39 14.73 15.89 8.57
C GLY A 39 13.63 15.75 7.52
N VAL A 40 13.90 15.03 6.43
CA VAL A 40 12.89 14.69 5.41
C VAL A 40 11.74 13.91 6.04
N VAL A 41 12.07 12.82 6.75
CA VAL A 41 11.08 11.91 7.31
C VAL A 41 10.25 12.59 8.41
N ILE A 42 10.85 13.39 9.29
CA ILE A 42 10.11 14.14 10.33
C ILE A 42 9.15 15.13 9.67
N THR A 43 9.60 15.84 8.63
CA THR A 43 8.70 16.74 7.87
C THR A 43 7.51 15.98 7.29
N LEU A 44 7.74 14.78 6.75
CA LEU A 44 6.65 13.94 6.23
C LEU A 44 5.71 13.44 7.33
N HIS A 45 6.21 13.11 8.52
CA HIS A 45 5.33 12.79 9.66
C HIS A 45 4.46 14.01 10.02
N THR A 46 5.05 15.20 10.10
CA THR A 46 4.31 16.43 10.42
C THR A 46 3.25 16.75 9.36
N LEU A 47 3.60 16.69 8.07
CA LEU A 47 2.63 16.89 6.99
C LEU A 47 1.55 15.81 6.99
N GLY A 48 1.94 14.56 7.27
CA GLY A 48 1.05 13.43 7.48
C GLY A 48 -0.01 13.71 8.54
N GLN A 49 0.41 14.19 9.72
CA GLN A 49 -0.47 14.52 10.83
C GLN A 49 -1.38 15.73 10.53
N VAL A 50 -0.81 16.82 10.00
CA VAL A 50 -1.51 18.12 10.00
C VAL A 50 -2.26 18.41 8.70
N GLY A 51 -1.77 17.91 7.55
CA GLY A 51 -2.27 18.32 6.24
C GLY A 51 -2.73 17.19 5.31
N LEU A 52 -2.22 15.97 5.50
CA LEU A 52 -2.54 14.82 4.64
C LEU A 52 -3.47 13.80 5.31
N GLY A 53 -3.79 13.96 6.60
CA GLY A 53 -4.73 13.10 7.31
C GLY A 53 -4.28 11.65 7.43
N PHE A 54 -2.98 11.39 7.63
CA PHE A 54 -2.49 10.02 7.82
C PHE A 54 -3.13 9.38 9.05
N HIS A 55 -3.62 8.15 8.87
CA HIS A 55 -4.23 7.32 9.92
C HIS A 55 -3.16 6.73 10.85
N VAL A 56 -2.44 7.60 11.56
CA VAL A 56 -1.40 7.24 12.51
C VAL A 56 -1.38 8.29 13.61
N SER A 57 -1.09 7.89 14.85
CA SER A 57 -1.00 8.81 15.99
C SER A 57 0.44 9.11 16.39
N VAL A 58 0.64 10.22 17.09
CA VAL A 58 1.95 10.61 17.65
C VAL A 58 2.49 9.52 18.59
N PRO A 59 1.72 8.92 19.52
CA PRO A 59 2.20 7.80 20.31
C PRO A 59 2.65 6.58 19.50
N GLN A 60 1.98 6.22 18.42
CA GLN A 60 2.40 5.13 17.53
C GLN A 60 3.76 5.44 16.85
N ILE A 61 3.96 6.68 16.40
CA ILE A 61 5.23 7.11 15.78
C ILE A 61 6.36 7.07 16.80
N LEU A 62 6.13 7.68 17.96
CA LEU A 62 7.13 7.76 19.02
C LEU A 62 7.46 6.39 19.59
N SER A 63 6.50 5.48 19.71
CA SER A 63 6.73 4.13 20.23
C SER A 63 7.69 3.33 19.33
N ALA A 64 7.52 3.39 18.01
CA ALA A 64 8.43 2.74 17.06
C ALA A 64 9.85 3.30 17.14
N ILE A 65 10.00 4.63 17.17
CA ILE A 65 11.30 5.30 17.24
C ILE A 65 11.99 5.00 18.58
N LEU A 66 11.26 5.11 19.69
CA LEU A 66 11.77 4.89 21.04
C LEU A 66 12.19 3.43 21.23
N THR A 67 11.39 2.48 20.74
CA THR A 67 11.73 1.05 20.82
C THR A 67 13.04 0.76 20.11
N CYS A 68 13.22 1.25 18.89
CA CYS A 68 14.47 1.12 18.15
C CYS A 68 15.65 1.83 18.83
N PHE A 69 15.42 3.01 19.40
CA PHE A 69 16.43 3.74 20.16
C PHE A 69 16.93 2.92 21.36
N VAL A 70 16.01 2.44 22.20
CA VAL A 70 16.33 1.69 23.43
C VAL A 70 17.05 0.39 23.09
N LEU A 71 16.54 -0.37 22.12
CA LEU A 71 17.16 -1.63 21.69
C LEU A 71 18.58 -1.41 21.14
N GLN A 72 18.77 -0.42 20.26
CA GLN A 72 20.09 -0.15 19.70
C GLN A 72 21.08 0.31 20.78
N VAL A 73 20.65 1.16 21.72
CA VAL A 73 21.49 1.58 22.84
C VAL A 73 21.86 0.39 23.72
N ALA A 74 20.89 -0.46 24.09
CA ALA A 74 21.12 -1.64 24.92
C ALA A 74 22.10 -2.64 24.27
N ILE A 75 21.88 -2.97 23.00
CA ILE A 75 22.77 -3.88 22.24
C ILE A 75 24.17 -3.28 22.13
N THR A 76 24.29 -2.01 21.77
CA THR A 76 25.60 -1.35 21.59
C THR A 76 26.35 -1.24 22.92
N PHE A 77 25.64 -0.93 24.01
CA PHE A 77 26.23 -0.85 25.34
C PHE A 77 26.72 -2.23 25.82
N ARG A 78 25.94 -3.29 25.56
CA ARG A 78 26.33 -4.67 25.88
C ARG A 78 27.57 -5.11 25.10
N GLU A 79 27.66 -4.78 23.81
CA GLU A 79 28.78 -5.19 22.94
C GLU A 79 30.06 -4.36 23.14
N LYS A 80 29.92 -3.04 23.30
CA LYS A 80 31.04 -2.09 23.20
C LYS A 80 31.29 -1.28 24.47
N ARG A 81 30.42 -1.39 25.47
CA ARG A 81 30.45 -0.58 26.70
C ARG A 81 30.59 0.91 26.39
N ALA A 82 29.82 1.38 25.39
CA ALA A 82 29.83 2.77 24.93
C ALA A 82 28.42 3.23 24.57
N PHE A 83 28.14 4.51 24.78
CA PHE A 83 26.90 5.15 24.36
C PHE A 83 27.10 5.79 22.99
N VAL A 84 26.53 5.16 21.96
CA VAL A 84 26.60 5.64 20.58
C VAL A 84 25.23 6.09 20.15
N TRP A 85 25.13 7.33 19.64
CA TRP A 85 23.88 7.88 19.14
C TRP A 85 23.28 6.97 18.04
N PRO A 86 22.07 6.41 18.25
CA PRO A 86 21.54 5.33 17.42
C PRO A 86 20.79 5.85 16.17
N ALA A 87 21.36 6.81 15.44
CA ALA A 87 20.69 7.48 14.30
C ALA A 87 20.07 6.49 13.29
N SER A 88 20.81 5.44 12.91
CA SER A 88 20.32 4.45 11.95
C SER A 88 19.16 3.60 12.49
N ALA A 89 19.10 3.33 13.80
CA ALA A 89 18.00 2.58 14.38
C ALA A 89 16.75 3.44 14.53
N MET A 90 16.92 4.71 14.92
CA MET A 90 15.81 5.66 14.94
C MET A 90 15.19 5.84 13.55
N LEU A 91 16.01 5.88 12.49
CA LEU A 91 15.52 5.88 11.11
C LEU A 91 14.77 4.60 10.75
N THR A 92 15.17 3.43 11.26
CA THR A 92 14.40 2.19 11.10
C THR A 92 13.02 2.33 11.76
N GLY A 93 12.94 2.74 13.03
CA GLY A 93 11.66 2.93 13.72
C GLY A 93 10.78 3.99 13.05
N SER A 94 11.38 5.09 12.59
CA SER A 94 10.68 6.16 11.87
C SER A 94 10.19 5.70 10.49
N GLY A 95 10.95 4.87 9.78
CA GLY A 95 10.52 4.28 8.51
C GLY A 95 9.35 3.30 8.68
N ILE A 96 9.33 2.54 9.79
CA ILE A 96 8.16 1.73 10.17
C ILE A 96 6.96 2.63 10.43
N ALA A 97 7.09 3.64 11.28
CA ALA A 97 5.99 4.55 11.61
C ALA A 97 5.44 5.30 10.38
N LEU A 98 6.29 5.65 9.41
CA LEU A 98 5.87 6.34 8.21
C LEU A 98 4.97 5.45 7.33
N ILE A 99 5.28 4.16 7.19
CA ILE A 99 4.62 3.26 6.23
C ILE A 99 3.52 2.43 6.89
N LEU A 100 3.71 1.96 8.12
CA LEU A 100 2.76 1.09 8.80
C LEU A 100 1.51 1.86 9.20
N ARG A 101 0.35 1.30 8.87
CA ARG A 101 -0.95 1.77 9.37
C ARG A 101 -1.67 0.62 10.05
N VAL A 102 -2.47 0.99 11.05
CA VAL A 102 -3.38 0.08 11.72
C VAL A 102 -4.80 0.49 11.28
N PRO A 103 -5.50 -0.38 10.53
CA PRO A 103 -6.87 -0.22 10.04
C PRO A 103 -7.85 0.48 10.98
N SER A 104 -7.82 0.09 12.26
CA SER A 104 -8.75 0.54 13.29
C SER A 104 -8.30 1.81 14.03
N THR A 105 -7.26 2.50 13.55
CA THR A 105 -6.77 3.73 14.19
C THR A 105 -7.83 4.82 14.06
N PRO A 106 -8.26 5.46 15.17
CA PRO A 106 -9.24 6.53 15.13
C PRO A 106 -8.79 7.69 14.22
N VAL A 107 -9.72 8.18 13.40
CA VAL A 107 -9.47 9.30 12.49
C VAL A 107 -9.50 10.61 13.27
N GLY A 108 -8.55 11.51 13.03
CA GLY A 108 -8.50 12.83 13.68
C GLY A 108 -7.98 12.84 15.13
N ASP A 109 -7.79 11.68 15.77
CA ASP A 109 -7.16 11.59 17.10
C ASP A 109 -5.65 11.39 17.01
N HIS A 110 -4.93 12.50 16.95
CA HIS A 110 -3.47 12.52 16.85
C HIS A 110 -2.74 12.00 18.11
N TRP A 111 -3.41 11.93 19.26
CA TRP A 111 -2.78 11.56 20.54
C TRP A 111 -3.24 10.21 21.07
N SER A 112 -4.00 9.45 20.27
CA SER A 112 -4.45 8.11 20.61
C SER A 112 -3.29 7.15 20.90
N PHE A 113 -3.43 6.34 21.94
CA PHE A 113 -2.54 5.19 22.21
C PHE A 113 -3.04 3.91 21.52
N HIS A 114 -3.96 4.02 20.56
CA HIS A 114 -4.52 2.85 19.88
C HIS A 114 -3.42 1.96 19.28
N GLN A 115 -3.35 0.71 19.73
CA GLN A 115 -2.44 -0.34 19.22
C GLN A 115 -0.97 0.10 19.02
N TRP A 116 -0.48 1.04 19.85
CA TRP A 116 0.91 1.53 19.79
C TRP A 116 1.95 0.41 19.90
N TRP A 117 1.60 -0.69 20.56
CA TRP A 117 2.43 -1.87 20.76
C TRP A 117 2.71 -2.62 19.45
N MET A 118 1.84 -2.54 18.45
CA MET A 118 2.09 -3.12 17.12
C MET A 118 3.26 -2.42 16.43
N PHE A 119 3.27 -1.08 16.48
CA PHE A 119 4.37 -0.25 15.97
C PHE A 119 5.69 -0.56 16.67
N SER A 120 5.67 -0.67 18.01
CA SER A 120 6.83 -1.10 18.79
C SER A 120 7.32 -2.50 18.43
N GLY A 121 6.42 -3.48 18.37
CA GLY A 121 6.77 -4.88 18.09
C GLY A 121 7.37 -5.07 16.70
N ILE A 122 6.74 -4.46 15.68
CA ILE A 122 7.24 -4.51 14.29
C ILE A 122 8.57 -3.77 14.18
N ALA A 123 8.71 -2.59 14.80
CA ALA A 123 9.97 -1.85 14.81
C ALA A 123 11.11 -2.62 15.52
N ALA A 124 10.82 -3.25 16.65
CA ALA A 124 11.76 -4.13 17.34
C ALA A 124 12.21 -5.28 16.45
N PHE A 125 11.27 -6.00 15.85
CA PHE A 125 11.54 -7.10 14.93
C PHE A 125 12.40 -6.64 13.74
N SER A 126 11.99 -5.57 13.06
CA SER A 126 12.74 -4.91 11.99
C SER A 126 14.19 -4.64 12.37
N LEU A 127 14.40 -3.99 13.52
CA LEU A 127 15.74 -3.65 13.97
C LEU A 127 16.58 -4.91 14.29
N LEU A 128 15.98 -5.95 14.88
CA LEU A 128 16.69 -7.18 15.22
C LEU A 128 17.20 -7.92 13.98
N THR A 129 16.49 -7.86 12.84
CA THR A 129 16.97 -8.47 11.58
C THR A 129 18.36 -7.97 11.17
N LYS A 130 18.69 -6.71 11.48
CA LYS A 130 19.99 -6.08 11.22
C LYS A 130 21.14 -6.76 11.96
N PHE A 131 20.86 -7.33 13.13
CA PHE A 131 21.86 -7.98 13.98
C PHE A 131 21.95 -9.47 13.71
N ILE A 132 20.83 -10.11 13.36
CA ILE A 132 20.73 -11.54 13.13
C ILE A 132 21.19 -11.91 11.70
N VAL A 133 20.70 -11.20 10.68
CA VAL A 133 20.95 -11.55 9.28
C VAL A 133 22.07 -10.70 8.71
N ARG A 134 23.30 -11.20 8.82
CA ARG A 134 24.51 -10.48 8.45
C ARG A 134 25.39 -11.30 7.50
N ARG A 135 26.02 -10.59 6.57
CA ARG A 135 27.04 -11.12 5.66
C ARG A 135 28.20 -10.13 5.59
N ASN A 136 29.44 -10.63 5.70
CA ASN A 136 30.66 -9.83 5.66
C ASN A 136 30.64 -8.62 6.63
N GLY A 137 30.08 -8.82 7.83
CA GLY A 137 30.01 -7.78 8.87
C GLY A 137 28.92 -6.71 8.67
N SER A 138 28.15 -6.74 7.58
CA SER A 138 26.98 -5.86 7.35
C SER A 138 25.66 -6.62 7.32
N HIS A 139 24.55 -5.93 7.58
CA HIS A 139 23.22 -6.48 7.36
C HIS A 139 22.97 -6.71 5.87
N VAL A 140 22.22 -7.76 5.55
CA VAL A 140 21.85 -8.09 4.17
C VAL A 140 20.65 -7.26 3.71
N PHE A 141 19.64 -7.18 4.57
CA PHE A 141 18.36 -6.55 4.29
C PHE A 141 18.28 -5.13 4.83
N ASN A 142 17.49 -4.29 4.16
CA ASN A 142 17.02 -3.06 4.77
C ASN A 142 16.07 -3.45 5.92
N PRO A 143 16.38 -3.09 7.18
CA PRO A 143 15.67 -3.61 8.35
C PRO A 143 14.19 -3.18 8.40
N SER A 144 13.86 -1.97 7.97
CA SER A 144 12.45 -1.54 7.94
C SER A 144 11.70 -2.29 6.83
N ASN A 145 12.28 -2.40 5.63
CA ASN A 145 11.67 -3.10 4.50
C ASN A 145 11.33 -4.56 4.83
N VAL A 146 12.29 -5.35 5.31
CA VAL A 146 12.06 -6.77 5.60
C VAL A 146 11.06 -6.98 6.73
N GLY A 147 11.09 -6.13 7.77
CA GLY A 147 10.13 -6.24 8.86
C GLY A 147 8.70 -5.84 8.45
N LEU A 148 8.53 -4.85 7.58
CA LEU A 148 7.23 -4.50 7.01
C LEU A 148 6.67 -5.64 6.14
N VAL A 149 7.48 -6.19 5.23
CA VAL A 149 7.07 -7.32 4.37
C VAL A 149 6.57 -8.49 5.22
N ILE A 150 7.35 -8.88 6.23
CA ILE A 150 6.98 -10.00 7.11
C ILE A 150 5.72 -9.65 7.92
N ALA A 151 5.64 -8.44 8.47
CA ALA A 151 4.46 -8.01 9.22
C ALA A 151 3.19 -8.05 8.37
N PHE A 152 3.23 -7.52 7.14
CA PHE A 152 2.07 -7.51 6.24
C PHE A 152 1.65 -8.92 5.81
N ILE A 153 2.60 -9.80 5.48
CA ILE A 153 2.29 -11.18 5.09
C ILE A 153 1.71 -11.97 6.26
N VAL A 154 2.27 -11.83 7.47
CA VAL A 154 1.89 -12.65 8.63
C VAL A 154 0.60 -12.14 9.29
N LEU A 155 0.43 -10.83 9.42
CA LEU A 155 -0.72 -10.23 10.12
C LEU A 155 -1.90 -9.98 9.17
N GLY A 156 -1.65 -9.79 7.88
CA GLY A 156 -2.65 -9.53 6.84
C GLY A 156 -3.31 -8.15 6.91
N SER A 157 -4.04 -7.81 5.84
CA SER A 157 -4.72 -6.51 5.65
C SER A 157 -5.78 -6.20 6.70
N SER A 158 -6.29 -7.21 7.42
CA SER A 158 -7.26 -7.01 8.51
C SER A 158 -6.66 -6.39 9.78
N ARG A 159 -5.33 -6.43 9.95
CA ARG A 159 -4.63 -6.00 11.16
C ARG A 159 -3.66 -4.85 10.91
N VAL A 160 -3.01 -4.86 9.75
CA VAL A 160 -2.02 -3.86 9.37
C VAL A 160 -2.10 -3.63 7.87
N GLU A 161 -1.85 -2.40 7.45
CA GLU A 161 -1.80 -2.03 6.05
C GLU A 161 -0.61 -1.09 5.79
N PRO A 162 -0.03 -1.10 4.59
CA PRO A 162 0.88 -0.05 4.18
C PRO A 162 0.08 1.24 3.92
N LEU A 163 0.73 2.40 4.12
CA LEU A 163 0.23 3.72 3.66
C LEU A 163 -0.20 3.64 2.19
N ASP A 164 -1.05 4.53 1.69
CA ASP A 164 -1.68 4.49 0.36
C ASP A 164 -0.82 5.09 -0.75
N PHE A 165 -0.80 4.55 -1.99
CA PHE A 165 0.02 5.05 -3.10
C PHE A 165 -0.29 6.51 -3.46
N TRP A 166 -1.49 6.97 -3.13
CA TRP A 166 -1.94 8.33 -3.31
C TRP A 166 -2.40 8.90 -1.96
N TRP A 167 -2.02 10.15 -1.67
CA TRP A 167 -2.28 10.77 -0.35
C TRP A 167 -3.37 11.84 -0.38
N ALA A 168 -3.29 12.74 -1.36
CA ALA A 168 -4.18 13.87 -1.48
C ALA A 168 -4.09 14.47 -2.89
N PRO A 169 -5.10 15.25 -3.33
CA PRO A 169 -5.04 15.97 -4.59
C PRO A 169 -3.94 17.04 -4.57
N LEU A 170 -3.44 17.43 -5.74
CA LEU A 170 -2.43 18.50 -5.85
C LEU A 170 -2.97 19.88 -5.45
N SER A 171 -4.29 20.06 -5.35
CA SER A 171 -4.91 21.25 -4.76
C SER A 171 -4.63 21.38 -3.27
N ASN A 172 -4.29 20.30 -2.57
CA ASN A 172 -3.86 20.34 -1.18
C ASN A 172 -2.40 20.83 -1.10
N PRO A 173 -2.11 21.98 -0.45
CA PRO A 173 -0.76 22.53 -0.38
C PRO A 173 0.21 21.61 0.36
N ALA A 174 -0.26 20.81 1.34
CA ALA A 174 0.58 19.84 2.04
C ALA A 174 1.13 18.77 1.08
N MET A 175 0.37 18.40 0.04
CA MET A 175 0.81 17.44 -0.97
C MET A 175 1.95 18.00 -1.83
N VAL A 176 1.85 19.26 -2.24
CA VAL A 176 2.91 19.93 -3.01
C VAL A 176 4.20 20.00 -2.19
N ILE A 177 4.10 20.38 -0.91
CA ILE A 177 5.25 20.42 0.00
C ILE A 177 5.83 19.02 0.19
N ALA A 178 4.98 18.00 0.36
CA ALA A 178 5.42 16.61 0.50
C ALA A 178 6.23 16.15 -0.73
N TYR A 179 5.76 16.43 -1.95
CA TYR A 179 6.52 16.13 -3.17
C TYR A 179 7.85 16.87 -3.22
N LEU A 180 7.87 18.18 -2.90
CA LEU A 180 9.12 18.95 -2.86
C LEU A 180 10.12 18.33 -1.88
N VAL A 181 9.67 17.99 -0.69
CA VAL A 181 10.50 17.37 0.36
C VAL A 181 11.04 16.01 -0.07
N ILE A 182 10.21 15.16 -0.67
CA ILE A 182 10.61 13.82 -1.14
C ILE A 182 11.56 13.92 -2.34
N LEU A 183 11.18 14.64 -3.39
CA LEU A 183 11.91 14.68 -4.65
C LEU A 183 13.22 15.45 -4.52
N VAL A 184 13.19 16.64 -3.91
CA VAL A 184 14.41 17.45 -3.72
C VAL A 184 15.29 16.83 -2.65
N GLY A 185 14.72 16.51 -1.47
CA GLY A 185 15.46 15.91 -0.37
C GLY A 185 16.08 14.56 -0.76
N GLY A 186 15.28 13.68 -1.39
CA GLY A 186 15.72 12.39 -1.89
C GLY A 186 16.80 12.50 -2.96
N SER A 187 16.65 13.40 -3.94
CA SER A 187 17.65 13.60 -4.99
C SER A 187 18.97 14.15 -4.45
N LEU A 188 18.93 15.13 -3.54
CA LEU A 188 20.14 15.67 -2.92
C LEU A 188 20.89 14.61 -2.09
N ILE A 189 20.16 13.82 -1.31
CA ILE A 189 20.74 12.76 -0.47
C ILE A 189 21.35 11.66 -1.36
N THR A 190 20.61 11.18 -2.36
CA THR A 190 21.08 10.10 -3.25
C THR A 190 22.21 10.54 -4.17
N ASN A 191 22.22 11.78 -4.63
CA ASN A 191 23.34 12.35 -5.39
C ASN A 191 24.61 12.40 -4.52
N ARG A 192 24.49 12.89 -3.27
CA ARG A 192 25.61 12.91 -2.31
C ARG A 192 26.17 11.52 -2.01
N LEU A 193 25.32 10.48 -2.06
CA LEU A 193 25.72 9.08 -1.84
C LEU A 193 26.15 8.36 -3.13
N GLY A 194 26.04 9.01 -4.30
CA GLY A 194 26.35 8.42 -5.61
C GLY A 194 25.38 7.32 -6.06
N LEU A 195 24.14 7.32 -5.54
CA LEU A 195 23.13 6.28 -5.78
C LEU A 195 22.05 6.69 -6.80
N LEU A 196 22.18 7.86 -7.41
CA LEU A 196 21.20 8.39 -8.36
C LEU A 196 21.00 7.48 -9.58
N THR A 197 22.05 6.76 -10.01
CA THR A 197 21.94 5.80 -11.13
C THR A 197 21.05 4.61 -10.78
N THR A 198 21.07 4.14 -9.53
CA THR A 198 20.15 3.08 -9.07
C THR A 198 18.71 3.57 -9.07
N VAL A 199 18.48 4.80 -8.58
CA VAL A 199 17.17 5.48 -8.59
C VAL A 199 16.59 5.56 -9.99
N ILE A 200 17.34 6.14 -10.93
CA ILE A 200 16.89 6.33 -12.33
C ILE A 200 16.64 4.97 -12.99
N SER A 201 17.54 4.00 -12.78
CA SER A 201 17.39 2.67 -13.39
C SER A 201 16.16 1.93 -12.88
N PHE A 202 15.87 1.99 -11.57
CA PHE A 202 14.65 1.42 -11.01
C PHE A 202 13.42 2.11 -11.58
N TRP A 203 13.38 3.44 -11.54
CA TRP A 203 12.22 4.22 -11.94
C TRP A 203 11.88 4.03 -13.42
N LEU A 204 12.88 4.01 -14.33
CA LEU A 204 12.64 3.76 -15.75
C LEU A 204 12.03 2.38 -16.02
N VAL A 205 12.55 1.33 -15.35
CA VAL A 205 12.03 -0.03 -15.52
C VAL A 205 10.62 -0.15 -14.92
N LEU A 206 10.40 0.43 -13.73
CA LEU A 206 9.07 0.44 -13.11
C LEU A 206 8.06 1.18 -14.01
N THR A 207 8.40 2.36 -14.51
CA THR A 207 7.53 3.16 -15.39
C THR A 207 7.17 2.41 -16.67
N ALA A 208 8.14 1.77 -17.33
CA ALA A 208 7.88 0.99 -18.53
C ALA A 208 7.09 -0.29 -18.23
N GLY A 209 7.45 -1.03 -17.18
CA GLY A 209 6.80 -2.29 -16.83
C GLY A 209 5.36 -2.10 -16.33
N THR A 210 5.11 -1.09 -15.51
CA THR A 210 3.74 -0.76 -15.07
C THR A 210 2.88 -0.21 -16.21
N ALA A 211 3.46 0.45 -17.23
CA ALA A 211 2.73 0.82 -18.44
C ALA A 211 2.27 -0.43 -19.21
N ILE A 212 3.12 -1.45 -19.29
CA ILE A 212 2.76 -2.74 -19.91
C ILE A 212 1.64 -3.40 -19.11
N ASN A 213 1.77 -3.52 -17.79
CA ASN A 213 0.71 -4.08 -16.96
C ASN A 213 -0.62 -3.32 -17.10
N ALA A 214 -0.56 -1.98 -17.15
CA ALA A 214 -1.73 -1.14 -17.38
C ALA A 214 -2.38 -1.39 -18.74
N ALA A 215 -1.58 -1.49 -19.80
CA ALA A 215 -2.04 -1.83 -21.14
C ALA A 215 -2.60 -3.26 -21.24
N SER A 216 -2.09 -4.17 -20.41
CA SER A 216 -2.60 -5.55 -20.27
C SER A 216 -3.90 -5.64 -19.47
N GLY A 217 -4.41 -4.52 -18.92
CA GLY A 217 -5.68 -4.48 -18.18
C GLY A 217 -5.56 -4.67 -16.68
N GLN A 218 -4.35 -4.58 -16.10
CA GLN A 218 -4.21 -4.65 -14.65
C GLN A 218 -5.04 -3.54 -13.96
N CYS A 219 -5.71 -3.94 -12.89
CA CYS A 219 -6.45 -3.06 -11.99
C CYS A 219 -6.14 -3.44 -10.54
N PHE A 220 -6.29 -2.49 -9.63
CA PHE A 220 -6.36 -2.79 -8.20
C PHE A 220 -7.41 -1.92 -7.50
N THR A 221 -7.98 -2.44 -6.42
CA THR A 221 -8.83 -1.66 -5.51
C THR A 221 -7.98 -0.89 -4.52
N ALA A 222 -8.43 0.32 -4.14
CA ALA A 222 -7.68 1.23 -3.29
C ALA A 222 -8.62 2.00 -2.37
N ARG A 223 -8.26 2.20 -1.10
CA ARG A 223 -9.15 2.83 -0.09
C ARG A 223 -9.51 4.28 -0.39
N TRP A 224 -8.79 4.93 -1.29
CA TRP A 224 -9.03 6.29 -1.77
C TRP A 224 -9.79 6.34 -3.11
N ALA A 225 -10.19 5.20 -3.69
CA ALA A 225 -10.90 5.15 -4.96
C ALA A 225 -12.26 4.45 -4.82
N PHE A 226 -13.32 5.06 -5.37
CA PHE A 226 -14.66 4.46 -5.39
C PHE A 226 -14.80 3.30 -6.38
N ALA A 227 -13.87 3.21 -7.34
CA ALA A 227 -13.82 2.18 -8.39
C ALA A 227 -12.39 1.62 -8.47
N PRO A 228 -12.20 0.41 -9.00
CA PRO A 228 -10.88 -0.12 -9.32
C PRO A 228 -10.05 0.87 -10.14
N VAL A 229 -8.79 1.05 -9.74
CA VAL A 229 -7.84 1.92 -10.42
C VAL A 229 -7.19 1.12 -11.54
N CYS A 230 -7.52 1.46 -12.78
CA CYS A 230 -7.14 0.70 -13.99
C CYS A 230 -6.41 1.57 -15.02
N GLY A 231 -5.78 0.93 -16.00
CA GLY A 231 -5.26 1.57 -17.22
C GLY A 231 -4.35 2.78 -16.94
N THR A 232 -4.57 3.88 -17.66
CA THR A 232 -3.74 5.10 -17.51
C THR A 232 -3.80 5.68 -16.09
N ASN A 233 -4.94 5.61 -15.41
CA ASN A 233 -5.06 6.10 -14.03
C ASN A 233 -4.21 5.28 -13.08
N MET A 234 -4.19 3.95 -13.25
CA MET A 234 -3.30 3.06 -12.49
C MET A 234 -1.84 3.40 -12.74
N TRP A 235 -1.45 3.52 -14.01
CA TRP A 235 -0.08 3.82 -14.39
C TRP A 235 0.39 5.16 -13.80
N LEU A 236 -0.40 6.24 -13.97
CA LEU A 236 -0.10 7.55 -13.42
C LEU A 236 0.00 7.52 -11.89
N THR A 237 -0.94 6.83 -11.22
CA THR A 237 -0.92 6.65 -9.76
C THR A 237 0.40 6.04 -9.30
N LEU A 238 0.86 4.96 -9.95
CA LEU A 238 2.08 4.27 -9.54
C LEU A 238 3.35 5.10 -9.83
N ILE A 239 3.51 5.66 -11.04
CA ILE A 239 4.76 6.36 -11.40
C ILE A 239 4.92 7.71 -10.70
N THR A 240 3.82 8.30 -10.24
CA THR A 240 3.81 9.55 -9.47
C THR A 240 3.62 9.34 -7.97
N SER A 241 3.51 8.09 -7.50
CA SER A 241 3.22 7.81 -6.10
C SER A 241 4.32 8.34 -5.15
N PRO A 242 3.96 9.15 -4.12
CA PRO A 242 4.89 9.54 -3.07
C PRO A 242 5.56 8.35 -2.36
N GLU A 243 4.89 7.22 -2.17
CA GLU A 243 5.52 6.01 -1.60
C GLU A 243 6.51 5.38 -2.52
N ILE A 244 6.22 5.29 -3.81
CA ILE A 244 7.19 4.73 -4.76
C ILE A 244 8.43 5.62 -4.77
N PHE A 245 8.26 6.94 -4.65
CA PHE A 245 9.39 7.84 -4.45
C PHE A 245 10.11 7.60 -3.11
N ILE A 246 9.40 7.43 -1.99
CA ILE A 246 10.03 7.13 -0.69
C ILE A 246 10.79 5.80 -0.74
N PHE A 247 10.19 4.77 -1.31
CA PHE A 247 10.79 3.47 -1.55
C PHE A 247 12.07 3.61 -2.38
N THR A 248 11.99 4.36 -3.47
CA THR A 248 13.13 4.59 -4.37
C THR A 248 14.25 5.38 -3.70
N TYR A 249 13.94 6.48 -3.00
CA TYR A 249 14.92 7.40 -2.44
C TYR A 249 15.46 7.02 -1.06
N PHE A 250 14.75 6.19 -0.29
CA PHE A 250 15.11 5.88 1.10
C PHE A 250 15.14 4.39 1.44
N MET A 251 14.57 3.50 0.62
CA MET A 251 14.61 2.05 0.87
C MET A 251 15.59 1.33 -0.05
N ILE A 252 15.46 1.51 -1.37
CA ILE A 252 16.36 0.92 -2.36
C ILE A 252 17.79 1.43 -2.14
N THR A 253 17.94 2.72 -1.86
CA THR A 253 19.21 3.45 -1.77
C THR A 253 19.88 3.36 -0.39
N ASP A 254 19.59 2.33 0.41
CA ASP A 254 20.41 2.06 1.59
C ASP A 254 21.83 1.63 1.12
N PRO A 255 22.89 2.40 1.42
CA PRO A 255 24.24 2.13 0.93
C PRO A 255 24.80 0.76 1.34
N ARG A 256 24.22 0.14 2.38
CA ARG A 256 24.64 -1.18 2.86
C ARG A 256 23.99 -2.32 2.11
N THR A 257 22.85 -2.09 1.45
CA THR A 257 22.06 -3.13 0.78
C THR A 257 22.18 -3.11 -0.75
N VAL A 258 22.86 -2.11 -1.32
CA VAL A 258 23.11 -1.99 -2.77
C VAL A 258 24.54 -2.38 -3.17
N PRO A 259 24.77 -2.83 -4.42
CA PRO A 259 26.11 -3.03 -4.95
C PRO A 259 26.97 -1.76 -4.94
N GLN A 260 28.29 -1.94 -4.85
CA GLN A 260 29.23 -0.82 -4.81
C GLN A 260 29.62 -0.28 -6.19
N GLY A 261 29.70 -1.15 -7.21
CA GLY A 261 30.11 -0.77 -8.57
C GLY A 261 29.04 0.01 -9.33
N ARG A 262 29.46 0.82 -10.31
CA ARG A 262 28.57 1.65 -11.14
C ARG A 262 27.61 0.80 -11.97
N VAL A 263 28.13 -0.23 -12.63
CA VAL A 263 27.32 -1.17 -13.43
C VAL A 263 26.41 -1.98 -12.53
N GLY A 264 26.94 -2.47 -11.40
CA GLY A 264 26.16 -3.21 -10.40
C GLY A 264 24.95 -2.43 -9.88
N ARG A 265 25.11 -1.13 -9.64
CA ARG A 265 24.03 -0.22 -9.20
C ARG A 265 22.90 -0.07 -10.22
N ILE A 266 23.24 0.00 -11.50
CA ILE A 266 22.26 0.09 -12.59
C ILE A 266 21.54 -1.24 -12.73
N VAL A 267 22.28 -2.34 -12.88
CA VAL A 267 21.70 -3.69 -13.04
C VAL A 267 20.82 -4.05 -11.85
N PHE A 268 21.25 -3.75 -10.62
CA PHE A 268 20.45 -4.00 -9.43
C PHE A 268 19.16 -3.17 -9.41
N GLY A 269 19.22 -1.87 -9.71
CA GLY A 269 18.03 -1.02 -9.79
C GLY A 269 17.04 -1.52 -10.84
N ALA A 270 17.53 -1.88 -12.03
CA ALA A 270 16.71 -2.47 -13.08
C ALA A 270 16.05 -3.79 -12.64
N LEU A 271 16.81 -4.72 -12.05
CA LEU A 271 16.28 -6.01 -11.59
C LEU A 271 15.25 -5.85 -10.47
N VAL A 272 15.45 -4.91 -9.52
CA VAL A 272 14.42 -4.57 -8.53
C VAL A 272 13.16 -4.08 -9.24
N GLY A 273 13.28 -3.21 -10.25
CA GLY A 273 12.15 -2.76 -11.05
C GLY A 273 11.38 -3.92 -11.71
N VAL A 274 12.09 -4.83 -12.40
CA VAL A 274 11.49 -6.00 -13.05
C VAL A 274 10.75 -6.88 -12.03
N VAL A 275 11.40 -7.22 -10.93
CA VAL A 275 10.81 -8.07 -9.89
C VAL A 275 9.58 -7.39 -9.26
N CYS A 276 9.64 -6.10 -8.97
CA CYS A 276 8.49 -5.37 -8.43
C CYS A 276 7.31 -5.38 -9.41
N VAL A 277 7.54 -5.08 -10.69
CA VAL A 277 6.49 -5.11 -11.74
C VAL A 277 5.87 -6.50 -11.84
N MET A 278 6.70 -7.55 -11.83
CA MET A 278 6.25 -8.94 -11.91
C MET A 278 5.42 -9.36 -10.68
N LEU A 279 5.84 -8.97 -9.47
CA LEU A 279 5.11 -9.31 -8.25
C LEU A 279 3.84 -8.48 -8.08
N MET A 280 3.81 -7.25 -8.61
CA MET A 280 2.65 -6.37 -8.58
C MET A 280 1.57 -6.80 -9.59
N ALA A 281 1.96 -7.37 -10.74
CA ALA A 281 1.04 -7.82 -11.78
C ALA A 281 -0.18 -8.62 -11.29
N PRO A 282 -0.03 -9.68 -10.46
CA PRO A 282 -1.15 -10.48 -9.98
C PRO A 282 -1.95 -9.87 -8.82
N GLN A 283 -1.63 -8.65 -8.39
CA GLN A 283 -2.24 -8.06 -7.18
C GLN A 283 -3.50 -7.26 -7.54
N GLU A 284 -4.60 -7.64 -6.91
CA GLU A 284 -5.93 -7.02 -7.11
C GLU A 284 -6.27 -5.92 -6.09
N THR A 285 -5.42 -5.76 -5.09
CA THR A 285 -5.57 -4.74 -4.03
C THR A 285 -4.31 -3.91 -3.94
N GLU A 286 -4.46 -2.66 -3.53
CA GLU A 286 -3.35 -1.77 -3.19
C GLU A 286 -2.44 -2.40 -2.12
N PHE A 287 -3.02 -3.14 -1.17
CA PHE A 287 -2.30 -3.88 -0.15
C PHE A 287 -1.33 -4.88 -0.78
N GLY A 288 -1.85 -5.76 -1.65
CA GLY A 288 -1.06 -6.76 -2.35
C GLY A 288 0.03 -6.12 -3.21
N ALA A 289 -0.32 -5.05 -3.94
CA ALA A 289 0.63 -4.32 -4.79
C ALA A 289 1.78 -3.68 -3.98
N LYS A 290 1.50 -3.13 -2.80
CA LYS A 290 2.54 -2.57 -1.91
C LYS A 290 3.38 -3.64 -1.24
N VAL A 291 2.77 -4.74 -0.77
CA VAL A 291 3.51 -5.88 -0.24
C VAL A 291 4.43 -6.45 -1.31
N ALA A 292 3.96 -6.58 -2.55
CA ALA A 292 4.75 -7.00 -3.70
C ALA A 292 5.94 -6.07 -3.99
N LEU A 293 5.72 -4.75 -3.96
CA LEU A 293 6.79 -3.75 -4.14
C LEU A 293 7.90 -3.91 -3.08
N LEU A 294 7.52 -4.00 -1.80
CA LEU A 294 8.48 -4.16 -0.68
C LEU A 294 9.15 -5.54 -0.71
N ALA A 295 8.41 -6.59 -1.07
CA ALA A 295 8.91 -7.95 -1.21
C ALA A 295 9.92 -8.05 -2.36
N GLY A 296 9.72 -7.31 -3.46
CA GLY A 296 10.66 -7.27 -4.57
C GLY A 296 12.05 -6.78 -4.16
N LEU A 297 12.13 -5.72 -3.34
CA LEU A 297 13.40 -5.28 -2.77
C LEU A 297 13.98 -6.31 -1.78
N THR A 298 13.15 -6.95 -0.96
CA THR A 298 13.61 -8.00 -0.02
C THR A 298 14.21 -9.18 -0.77
N LEU A 299 13.55 -9.66 -1.82
CA LEU A 299 14.05 -10.74 -2.66
C LEU A 299 15.36 -10.35 -3.35
N MET A 300 15.41 -9.16 -3.95
CA MET A 300 16.61 -8.71 -4.65
C MET A 300 17.79 -8.47 -3.71
N THR A 301 17.56 -8.00 -2.48
CA THR A 301 18.62 -7.87 -1.49
C THR A 301 19.14 -9.22 -0.99
N ALA A 302 18.30 -10.27 -0.94
CA ALA A 302 18.75 -11.65 -0.72
C ALA A 302 19.61 -12.18 -1.89
N VAL A 303 19.19 -11.90 -3.13
CA VAL A 303 19.83 -12.36 -4.37
C VAL A 303 21.05 -11.50 -4.76
N ARG A 304 21.21 -10.31 -4.18
CA ARG A 304 22.30 -9.36 -4.46
C ARG A 304 23.68 -9.99 -4.59
N PRO A 305 24.13 -10.91 -3.72
CA PRO A 305 25.47 -11.49 -3.82
C PRO A 305 25.70 -12.26 -5.13
N LEU A 306 24.64 -12.82 -5.71
CA LEU A 306 24.69 -13.44 -7.03
C LEU A 306 24.84 -12.36 -8.11
N VAL A 307 24.06 -11.28 -8.03
CA VAL A 307 24.17 -10.13 -8.94
C VAL A 307 25.60 -9.56 -8.92
N GLU A 308 26.18 -9.36 -7.73
CA GLU A 308 27.56 -8.88 -7.56
C GLU A 308 28.61 -9.82 -8.18
N HIS A 309 28.31 -11.12 -8.27
CA HIS A 309 29.21 -12.08 -8.93
C HIS A 309 29.17 -11.99 -10.46
N MET A 310 28.06 -11.50 -11.01
CA MET A 310 27.78 -11.41 -12.45
C MET A 310 28.18 -10.06 -13.06
N VAL A 311 28.25 -9.01 -12.25
CA VAL A 311 28.65 -7.67 -12.69
C VAL A 311 30.15 -7.42 -12.46
N PRO A 312 30.76 -6.42 -13.14
CA PRO A 312 32.12 -6.00 -12.89
C PRO A 312 32.38 -5.62 -11.43
N THR A 313 33.58 -5.93 -10.94
CA THR A 313 34.03 -5.49 -9.62
C THR A 313 34.13 -3.97 -9.58
N ALA A 314 33.72 -3.36 -8.46
CA ALA A 314 33.72 -1.91 -8.30
C ALA A 314 35.10 -1.30 -8.59
N GLY A 315 35.14 -0.31 -9.48
CA GLY A 315 36.38 0.40 -9.84
C GLY A 315 37.25 -0.29 -10.90
N ALA A 316 36.87 -1.47 -11.40
CA ALA A 316 37.54 -2.07 -12.55
C ALA A 316 37.28 -1.28 -13.85
N GLU A 317 38.10 -1.49 -14.88
CA GLU A 317 37.97 -0.79 -16.16
C GLU A 317 36.62 -1.05 -16.87
N ASP A 318 36.04 -2.23 -16.65
CA ASP A 318 34.71 -2.61 -17.15
C ASP A 318 33.55 -2.15 -16.26
N ASP A 319 33.80 -1.50 -15.13
CA ASP A 319 32.77 -0.84 -14.30
C ASP A 319 32.29 0.49 -14.93
N ARG A 320 32.19 0.50 -16.26
CA ARG A 320 31.65 1.57 -17.10
C ARG A 320 30.61 0.93 -18.02
N LEU A 321 29.38 1.44 -17.99
CA LEU A 321 28.24 0.86 -18.71
C LEU A 321 28.54 0.61 -20.21
N GLY A 322 29.11 1.58 -20.91
CA GLY A 322 29.44 1.44 -22.33
C GLY A 322 30.50 0.36 -22.61
N VAL A 323 31.49 0.20 -21.73
CA VAL A 323 32.52 -0.85 -21.85
C VAL A 323 31.91 -2.21 -21.54
N PHE A 324 31.08 -2.29 -20.50
CA PHE A 324 30.36 -3.51 -20.13
C PHE A 324 29.45 -3.99 -21.26
N ILE A 325 28.61 -3.10 -21.83
CA ILE A 325 27.72 -3.41 -22.96
C ILE A 325 28.54 -3.80 -24.19
N ARG A 326 29.59 -3.04 -24.55
CA ARG A 326 30.44 -3.38 -25.71
C ARG A 326 31.14 -4.72 -25.54
N ARG A 327 31.61 -5.05 -24.33
CA ARG A 327 32.20 -6.37 -24.02
C ARG A 327 31.15 -7.49 -24.02
N ALA A 328 29.90 -7.20 -23.63
CA ALA A 328 28.80 -8.15 -23.70
C ALA A 328 28.37 -8.42 -25.15
N LEU A 329 28.27 -7.39 -25.99
CA LEU A 329 27.86 -7.48 -27.39
C LEU A 329 28.97 -8.02 -28.30
N ASN A 330 30.23 -7.59 -28.10
CA ASN A 330 31.37 -8.02 -28.92
C ASN A 330 32.01 -9.32 -28.43
N GLY A 331 31.43 -9.97 -27.42
CA GLY A 331 31.99 -11.11 -26.69
C GLY A 331 31.93 -12.47 -27.40
N THR A 332 31.72 -12.52 -28.72
CA THR A 332 31.87 -13.73 -29.55
C THR A 332 33.31 -14.01 -29.97
N ALA A 333 34.31 -13.23 -29.51
CA ALA A 333 35.71 -13.48 -29.81
C ALA A 333 36.34 -14.54 -28.87
N ALA A 334 36.97 -15.53 -29.48
CA ALA A 334 37.36 -16.86 -28.99
C ALA A 334 38.41 -16.95 -27.83
N ALA A 335 38.50 -15.99 -26.91
CA ALA A 335 39.55 -15.99 -25.88
C ALA A 335 39.13 -15.44 -24.50
N ALA A 336 37.87 -15.61 -24.09
CA ALA A 336 37.49 -15.33 -22.70
C ALA A 336 37.59 -16.61 -21.84
N PRO A 337 38.19 -16.58 -20.63
CA PRO A 337 38.19 -17.75 -19.75
C PRO A 337 36.75 -18.17 -19.42
N VAL A 338 36.51 -19.48 -19.33
CA VAL A 338 35.17 -20.11 -19.18
C VAL A 338 34.34 -19.47 -18.06
N THR A 339 34.98 -19.07 -16.96
CA THR A 339 34.37 -18.37 -15.82
C THR A 339 33.72 -17.05 -16.19
N THR A 340 34.26 -16.33 -17.17
CA THR A 340 33.75 -15.04 -17.64
C THR A 340 32.57 -15.23 -18.60
N LEU A 341 32.54 -16.33 -19.35
CA LEU A 341 31.43 -16.69 -20.24
C LEU A 341 30.19 -17.12 -19.44
N VAL A 342 30.38 -17.95 -18.40
CA VAL A 342 29.30 -18.44 -17.50
C VAL A 342 28.65 -17.30 -16.69
N LYS A 343 29.44 -16.32 -16.23
CA LYS A 343 28.92 -15.13 -15.55
C LYS A 343 28.08 -14.23 -16.46
N ARG A 344 28.43 -14.16 -17.75
CA ARG A 344 27.80 -13.30 -18.76
C ARG A 344 26.48 -13.86 -19.28
N THR A 345 26.45 -15.14 -19.63
CA THR A 345 25.23 -15.78 -20.12
C THR A 345 24.18 -15.87 -19.02
N GLY A 346 24.57 -16.19 -17.77
CA GLY A 346 23.66 -16.27 -16.62
C GLY A 346 22.95 -14.95 -16.29
N GLY A 347 23.64 -13.81 -16.41
CA GLY A 347 23.09 -12.51 -16.00
C GLY A 347 22.06 -11.99 -16.99
N ILE A 348 22.35 -12.18 -18.28
CA ILE A 348 21.46 -11.84 -19.38
C ILE A 348 20.28 -12.83 -19.43
N THR A 349 20.51 -14.13 -19.25
CA THR A 349 19.40 -15.11 -19.19
C THR A 349 18.51 -14.88 -17.98
N LEU A 350 19.04 -14.59 -16.80
CA LEU A 350 18.22 -14.31 -15.62
C LEU A 350 17.37 -13.05 -15.81
N ALA A 351 17.96 -11.95 -16.32
CA ALA A 351 17.23 -10.73 -16.61
C ALA A 351 16.15 -10.95 -17.69
N THR A 352 16.47 -11.67 -18.77
CA THR A 352 15.52 -11.99 -19.84
C THR A 352 14.42 -12.94 -19.36
N VAL A 353 14.72 -13.96 -18.56
CA VAL A 353 13.72 -14.87 -17.98
C VAL A 353 12.81 -14.14 -17.00
N LEU A 354 13.34 -13.22 -16.19
CA LEU A 354 12.53 -12.40 -15.29
C LEU A 354 11.65 -11.40 -16.07
N VAL A 355 12.16 -10.80 -17.14
CA VAL A 355 11.37 -9.89 -18.00
C VAL A 355 10.28 -10.65 -18.77
N VAL A 356 10.60 -11.81 -19.35
CA VAL A 356 9.62 -12.67 -20.05
C VAL A 356 8.60 -13.23 -19.05
N GLY A 357 9.03 -13.61 -17.85
CA GLY A 357 8.13 -14.00 -16.75
C GLY A 357 7.20 -12.86 -16.33
N ALA A 358 7.72 -11.63 -16.19
CA ALA A 358 6.91 -10.45 -15.90
C ALA A 358 5.85 -10.20 -16.99
N LEU A 359 6.21 -10.32 -18.26
CA LEU A 359 5.30 -10.18 -19.40
C LEU A 359 4.25 -11.30 -19.46
N ALA A 360 4.63 -12.54 -19.15
CA ALA A 360 3.72 -13.68 -19.17
C ALA A 360 2.74 -13.68 -17.99
N PHE A 361 3.20 -13.36 -16.78
CA PHE A 361 2.33 -13.29 -15.58
C PHE A 361 1.45 -12.04 -15.55
N GLY A 362 1.94 -10.88 -16.01
CA GLY A 362 1.15 -9.65 -16.09
C GLY A 362 -0.02 -9.72 -17.08
N ALA A 363 0.09 -10.54 -18.12
CA ALA A 363 -1.00 -10.77 -19.06
C ALA A 363 -2.10 -11.70 -18.50
N GLN A 364 -1.82 -12.46 -17.44
CA GLN A 364 -2.72 -13.51 -16.94
C GLN A 364 -3.65 -13.04 -15.80
N SER A 365 -3.38 -11.89 -15.19
CA SER A 365 -4.07 -11.41 -13.98
C SER A 365 -5.06 -10.26 -14.19
N ALA A 366 -5.49 -9.97 -15.42
CA ALA A 366 -6.15 -8.71 -15.74
C ALA A 366 -7.69 -8.72 -15.80
N GLN A 367 -8.38 -9.75 -15.30
CA GLN A 367 -9.84 -9.86 -15.53
C GLN A 367 -10.68 -10.21 -14.29
N GLY A 368 -10.08 -10.36 -13.11
CA GLY A 368 -10.82 -10.78 -11.91
C GLY A 368 -11.72 -9.70 -11.29
N ILE A 369 -11.31 -8.42 -11.37
CA ILE A 369 -11.99 -7.33 -10.64
C ILE A 369 -13.12 -6.69 -11.46
N LEU A 370 -12.96 -6.59 -12.77
CA LEU A 370 -13.89 -5.89 -13.64
C LEU A 370 -15.00 -6.84 -14.11
N ALA A 371 -16.22 -6.60 -13.64
CA ALA A 371 -17.40 -7.26 -14.17
C ALA A 371 -18.02 -6.40 -15.28
N SER A 372 -18.49 -7.03 -16.37
CA SER A 372 -19.41 -6.38 -17.29
C SER A 372 -20.77 -6.22 -16.63
N GLU A 373 -21.37 -5.04 -16.74
CA GLU A 373 -22.79 -4.87 -16.38
C GLU A 373 -23.63 -5.90 -17.16
N PRO A 374 -24.50 -6.69 -16.49
CA PRO A 374 -25.41 -7.58 -17.20
C PRO A 374 -26.27 -6.78 -18.17
N GLU A 375 -26.27 -7.21 -19.43
CA GLU A 375 -27.08 -6.60 -20.48
C GLU A 375 -28.56 -6.66 -20.04
N ASN A 376 -29.20 -5.50 -19.90
CA ASN A 376 -30.61 -5.31 -19.51
C ASN A 376 -30.99 -5.51 -18.01
N LEU A 377 -30.14 -5.16 -17.04
CA LEU A 377 -30.58 -5.03 -15.63
C LEU A 377 -31.85 -4.17 -15.47
N MET A 378 -31.90 -3.02 -16.16
CA MET A 378 -33.04 -2.11 -16.16
C MET A 378 -34.32 -2.72 -16.76
N GLY A 379 -34.18 -3.68 -17.68
CA GLY A 379 -35.30 -4.40 -18.27
C GLY A 379 -35.90 -5.46 -17.33
N ARG A 380 -35.17 -5.85 -16.28
CA ARG A 380 -35.63 -6.81 -15.29
C ARG A 380 -36.51 -6.17 -14.22
N LEU A 381 -36.27 -4.90 -13.86
CA LEU A 381 -37.06 -4.17 -12.87
C LEU A 381 -38.57 -4.21 -13.19
N ALA A 382 -39.34 -4.82 -12.30
CA ALA A 382 -40.79 -4.94 -12.43
C ALA A 382 -41.51 -3.57 -12.37
N THR A 383 -40.88 -2.55 -11.79
CA THR A 383 -41.44 -1.19 -11.69
C THR A 383 -40.32 -0.17 -11.85
N ARG A 384 -40.50 0.79 -12.77
CA ARG A 384 -39.57 1.91 -12.93
C ARG A 384 -39.75 2.85 -11.73
N ILE A 385 -38.66 3.15 -11.04
CA ILE A 385 -38.65 4.15 -9.98
C ILE A 385 -38.84 5.52 -10.62
N ASP A 386 -39.84 6.27 -10.14
CA ASP A 386 -40.12 7.62 -10.63
C ASP A 386 -39.21 8.64 -9.92
N PRO A 387 -38.30 9.34 -10.63
CA PRO A 387 -37.45 10.36 -10.04
C PRO A 387 -38.22 11.50 -9.35
N ALA A 388 -39.50 11.73 -9.73
CA ALA A 388 -40.34 12.72 -9.07
C ALA A 388 -40.73 12.33 -7.63
N THR A 389 -40.57 11.05 -7.25
CA THR A 389 -40.84 10.52 -5.91
C THR A 389 -39.62 10.52 -4.99
N PHE A 390 -38.51 11.15 -5.42
CA PHE A 390 -37.30 11.15 -4.63
C PHE A 390 -37.47 11.87 -3.30
N PRO A 391 -36.83 11.34 -2.23
CA PRO A 391 -36.81 12.00 -0.93
C PRO A 391 -36.03 13.31 -0.99
N ASN A 392 -36.02 14.04 0.12
CA ASN A 392 -35.02 15.08 0.31
C ASN A 392 -33.62 14.45 0.30
N ILE A 393 -32.71 14.94 -0.55
CA ILE A 393 -31.35 14.42 -0.69
C ILE A 393 -30.37 15.54 -0.32
N SER A 394 -29.58 15.29 0.72
CA SER A 394 -28.50 16.18 1.16
C SER A 394 -27.14 15.50 1.00
N VAL A 395 -26.09 16.30 0.78
CA VAL A 395 -24.73 15.80 0.58
C VAL A 395 -23.80 16.54 1.53
N ASP A 396 -23.04 15.80 2.34
CA ASP A 396 -22.06 16.38 3.25
C ASP A 396 -20.91 17.08 2.47
N ASP A 397 -20.41 18.20 2.99
CA ASP A 397 -19.30 18.96 2.38
C ASP A 397 -18.06 18.09 2.11
N ALA A 398 -17.79 17.10 2.97
CA ALA A 398 -16.68 16.17 2.81
C ALA A 398 -16.76 15.37 1.49
N VAL A 399 -17.97 15.03 1.03
CA VAL A 399 -18.19 14.32 -0.24
C VAL A 399 -17.93 15.25 -1.41
N VAL A 400 -18.48 16.47 -1.37
CA VAL A 400 -18.32 17.47 -2.43
C VAL A 400 -16.86 17.91 -2.55
N ASN A 401 -16.16 18.10 -1.43
CA ASN A 401 -14.74 18.45 -1.41
C ASN A 401 -13.84 17.32 -1.93
N TRP A 402 -14.28 16.06 -1.79
CA TRP A 402 -13.56 14.90 -2.30
C TRP A 402 -13.79 14.71 -3.81
N ASN A 403 -15.04 14.75 -4.25
CA ASN A 403 -15.41 14.68 -5.65
C ASN A 403 -16.59 15.63 -5.93
N HIS A 404 -16.29 16.75 -6.58
CA HIS A 404 -17.28 17.77 -6.94
C HIS A 404 -18.38 17.26 -7.90
N GLU A 405 -18.14 16.16 -8.64
CA GLU A 405 -19.15 15.52 -9.49
C GLU A 405 -20.27 14.85 -8.67
N ILE A 406 -20.03 14.57 -7.38
CA ILE A 406 -21.02 14.04 -6.44
C ILE A 406 -21.67 15.21 -5.69
N SER A 407 -22.08 16.23 -6.44
CA SER A 407 -22.99 17.27 -5.95
C SER A 407 -24.41 16.69 -5.79
N VAL A 408 -25.40 17.51 -5.40
CA VAL A 408 -26.79 17.04 -5.21
C VAL A 408 -27.33 16.28 -6.43
N ASP A 409 -27.04 16.74 -7.65
CA ASP A 409 -27.50 16.06 -8.88
C ASP A 409 -26.76 14.74 -9.13
N GLY A 410 -25.46 14.68 -8.83
CA GLY A 410 -24.71 13.42 -8.85
C GLY A 410 -25.23 12.43 -7.82
N ALA A 411 -25.49 12.91 -6.60
CA ALA A 411 -26.05 12.12 -5.51
C ALA A 411 -27.43 11.55 -5.84
N ARG A 412 -28.31 12.32 -6.52
CA ARG A 412 -29.61 11.82 -7.02
C ARG A 412 -29.46 10.58 -7.88
N THR A 413 -28.47 10.55 -8.77
CA THR A 413 -28.20 9.39 -9.63
C THR A 413 -27.75 8.16 -8.82
N ILE A 414 -26.97 8.38 -7.76
CA ILE A 414 -26.51 7.31 -6.86
C ILE A 414 -27.66 6.79 -6.00
N VAL A 415 -28.52 7.67 -5.49
CA VAL A 415 -29.72 7.30 -4.72
C VAL A 415 -30.73 6.54 -5.59
N LEU A 416 -30.88 6.92 -6.87
CA LEU A 416 -31.64 6.12 -7.83
C LEU A 416 -31.07 4.70 -7.93
N THR A 417 -29.75 4.59 -8.09
CA THR A 417 -29.07 3.30 -8.19
C THR A 417 -29.26 2.45 -6.92
N LEU A 418 -29.21 3.07 -5.73
CA LEU A 418 -29.54 2.39 -4.46
C LEU A 418 -30.95 1.81 -4.49
N ALA A 419 -31.95 2.64 -4.83
CA ALA A 419 -33.34 2.21 -4.85
C ALA A 419 -33.58 1.09 -5.87
N GLU A 420 -32.96 1.19 -7.07
CA GLU A 420 -32.99 0.13 -8.08
C GLU A 420 -32.35 -1.16 -7.58
N ASN A 421 -31.18 -1.09 -6.92
CA ASN A 421 -30.51 -2.26 -6.38
C ASN A 421 -31.34 -2.95 -5.29
N LEU A 422 -31.95 -2.19 -4.37
CA LEU A 422 -32.84 -2.75 -3.34
C LEU A 422 -34.08 -3.43 -3.96
N ALA A 423 -34.62 -2.87 -5.04
CA ALA A 423 -35.73 -3.49 -5.77
C ALA A 423 -35.29 -4.78 -6.48
N LEU A 424 -34.11 -4.77 -7.11
CA LEU A 424 -33.53 -5.94 -7.78
C LEU A 424 -33.12 -7.04 -6.78
N GLU A 425 -32.70 -6.70 -5.56
CA GLU A 425 -32.48 -7.65 -4.47
C GLU A 425 -33.76 -8.43 -4.13
N ASN A 426 -34.91 -7.74 -4.03
CA ASN A 426 -36.20 -8.41 -3.83
C ASN A 426 -36.56 -9.31 -5.01
N GLN A 427 -36.33 -8.84 -6.24
CA GLN A 427 -36.58 -9.63 -7.43
C GLN A 427 -35.71 -10.89 -7.48
N ALA A 428 -34.43 -10.78 -7.14
CA ALA A 428 -33.52 -11.91 -7.07
C ALA A 428 -34.00 -12.97 -6.07
N LEU A 429 -34.55 -12.55 -4.91
CA LEU A 429 -35.13 -13.47 -3.93
C LEU A 429 -36.41 -14.15 -4.42
N VAL A 430 -37.24 -13.45 -5.20
CA VAL A 430 -38.46 -14.02 -5.80
C VAL A 430 -38.12 -15.00 -6.92
N GLU A 431 -37.21 -14.63 -7.81
CA GLU A 431 -36.79 -15.44 -8.98
C GLU A 431 -35.78 -16.53 -8.61
N ARG A 432 -35.24 -16.50 -7.38
CA ARG A 432 -34.13 -17.33 -6.91
C ARG A 432 -32.87 -17.21 -7.78
N ASP A 433 -32.59 -15.99 -8.22
CA ASP A 433 -31.47 -15.68 -9.10
C ASP A 433 -30.26 -15.16 -8.30
N ALA A 434 -29.33 -16.05 -7.98
CA ALA A 434 -28.09 -15.68 -7.30
C ALA A 434 -27.18 -14.78 -8.17
N ALA A 435 -27.23 -14.92 -9.50
CA ALA A 435 -26.40 -14.10 -10.39
C ALA A 435 -26.91 -12.65 -10.44
N LEU A 436 -28.21 -12.43 -10.25
CA LEU A 436 -28.76 -11.08 -10.11
C LEU A 436 -28.26 -10.39 -8.82
N LEU A 437 -28.06 -11.15 -7.73
CA LEU A 437 -27.47 -10.61 -6.49
C LEU A 437 -26.02 -10.13 -6.72
N ASP A 438 -25.22 -10.90 -7.47
CA ASP A 438 -23.84 -10.54 -7.81
C ASP A 438 -23.75 -9.24 -8.63
N ALA A 439 -24.83 -8.87 -9.33
CA ALA A 439 -24.90 -7.66 -10.14
C ALA A 439 -25.31 -6.39 -9.36
N VAL A 440 -25.86 -6.51 -8.15
CA VAL A 440 -26.41 -5.38 -7.37
C VAL A 440 -25.83 -5.23 -5.97
N ALA A 441 -25.19 -6.28 -5.45
CA ALA A 441 -24.56 -6.32 -4.14
C ALA A 441 -23.11 -6.82 -4.21
N HIS A 442 -22.30 -6.47 -3.21
CA HIS A 442 -20.94 -6.96 -3.03
C HIS A 442 -20.62 -7.08 -1.54
N GLY A 443 -19.50 -7.72 -1.17
CA GLY A 443 -19.02 -7.79 0.22
C GLY A 443 -20.05 -8.37 1.19
N ASP A 444 -20.12 -7.81 2.40
CA ASP A 444 -21.00 -8.28 3.48
C ASP A 444 -22.48 -8.28 3.06
N ARG A 445 -22.92 -7.34 2.22
CA ARG A 445 -24.29 -7.32 1.71
C ARG A 445 -24.57 -8.51 0.81
N LEU A 446 -23.65 -8.86 -0.09
CA LEU A 446 -23.82 -9.99 -0.99
C LEU A 446 -23.91 -11.31 -0.21
N ASP A 447 -23.05 -11.49 0.79
CA ASP A 447 -23.08 -12.66 1.67
C ASP A 447 -24.42 -12.76 2.43
N ALA A 448 -24.90 -11.64 3.00
CA ALA A 448 -26.20 -11.58 3.67
C ALA A 448 -27.37 -11.90 2.73
N MET A 449 -27.33 -11.41 1.48
CA MET A 449 -28.38 -11.68 0.50
C MET A 449 -28.37 -13.14 0.01
N ARG A 450 -27.19 -13.73 -0.17
CA ARG A 450 -27.06 -15.17 -0.49
C ARG A 450 -27.55 -16.04 0.66
N GLU A 451 -27.30 -15.65 1.91
CA GLU A 451 -27.85 -16.33 3.08
C GLU A 451 -29.39 -16.26 3.10
N ARG A 452 -29.97 -15.07 2.84
CA ARG A 452 -31.43 -14.91 2.72
C ARG A 452 -32.01 -15.78 1.62
N LEU A 453 -31.36 -15.87 0.46
CA LEU A 453 -31.77 -16.74 -0.64
C LEU A 453 -31.76 -18.21 -0.21
N SER A 454 -30.69 -18.68 0.42
CA SER A 454 -30.58 -20.06 0.95
C SER A 454 -31.62 -20.35 2.03
N ASN A 455 -31.92 -19.37 2.91
CA ASN A 455 -32.96 -19.50 3.93
C ASN A 455 -34.35 -19.62 3.31
N ALA A 456 -34.65 -18.87 2.25
CA ALA A 456 -35.91 -18.95 1.53
C ALA A 456 -36.10 -20.33 0.87
N GLU A 457 -35.04 -20.90 0.30
CA GLU A 457 -35.08 -22.25 -0.27
C GLU A 457 -35.33 -23.33 0.78
N ARG A 458 -34.72 -23.22 1.96
CA ARG A 458 -34.88 -24.19 3.05
C ARG A 458 -36.22 -24.11 3.76
N SER A 459 -36.72 -22.90 3.98
CA SER A 459 -37.96 -22.67 4.75
C SER A 459 -39.23 -22.68 3.89
N GLY A 460 -39.09 -22.47 2.57
CA GLY A 460 -40.23 -22.22 1.69
C GLY A 460 -40.87 -20.85 1.90
N LEU A 461 -40.26 -19.97 2.71
CA LEU A 461 -40.74 -18.62 2.99
C LEU A 461 -39.74 -17.58 2.47
N THR A 462 -40.20 -16.69 1.59
CA THR A 462 -39.39 -15.60 1.05
C THR A 462 -39.71 -14.30 1.77
N THR A 463 -38.72 -13.72 2.46
CA THR A 463 -38.85 -12.40 3.08
C THR A 463 -38.36 -11.31 2.15
N LEU A 464 -39.20 -10.33 1.84
CA LEU A 464 -38.92 -9.16 1.00
C LEU A 464 -38.99 -7.88 1.83
N HIS A 465 -38.17 -6.88 1.48
CA HIS A 465 -38.16 -5.58 2.15
C HIS A 465 -38.41 -4.46 1.15
N PHE A 466 -39.52 -3.74 1.32
CA PHE A 466 -39.89 -2.59 0.50
C PHE A 466 -39.58 -1.32 1.27
N HIS A 467 -38.75 -0.46 0.69
CA HIS A 467 -38.27 0.76 1.34
C HIS A 467 -38.99 1.98 0.78
N ALA A 468 -39.52 2.82 1.67
CA ALA A 468 -39.98 4.17 1.36
C ALA A 468 -39.06 5.15 2.10
N PHE A 469 -38.36 5.99 1.35
CA PHE A 469 -37.44 6.98 1.91
C PHE A 469 -38.10 8.33 2.06
N ASP A 470 -37.90 8.95 3.22
CA ASP A 470 -38.34 10.32 3.51
C ASP A 470 -37.17 11.31 3.35
N ASP A 471 -35.97 10.92 3.80
CA ASP A 471 -34.73 11.70 3.70
C ASP A 471 -33.53 10.78 3.48
N VAL A 472 -32.59 11.24 2.66
CA VAL A 472 -31.30 10.57 2.42
C VAL A 472 -30.17 11.58 2.50
N ARG A 473 -29.25 11.36 3.44
CA ARG A 473 -28.00 12.11 3.57
C ARG A 473 -26.83 11.30 3.07
N VAL A 474 -26.10 11.86 2.11
CA VAL A 474 -24.91 11.24 1.51
C VAL A 474 -23.67 11.70 2.24
N THR A 475 -22.91 10.74 2.78
CA THR A 475 -21.68 10.98 3.53
C THR A 475 -20.53 10.14 2.99
N LEU A 476 -19.30 10.53 3.32
CA LEU A 476 -18.10 9.77 2.94
C LEU A 476 -17.83 8.68 3.97
N LEU A 477 -17.91 7.42 3.54
CA LEU A 477 -17.49 6.29 4.36
C LEU A 477 -16.07 5.89 3.95
N VAL A 478 -15.10 6.42 4.70
CA VAL A 478 -13.74 5.86 4.67
C VAL A 478 -13.87 4.43 5.18
N PRO A 479 -13.49 3.41 4.38
CA PRO A 479 -13.63 2.02 4.79
C PRO A 479 -12.96 1.83 6.15
N PHE A 480 -13.52 0.95 6.97
CA PHE A 480 -12.99 0.54 8.28
C PHE A 480 -11.64 -0.21 8.12
N GLY A 481 -10.65 0.50 7.59
CA GLY A 481 -9.25 0.15 7.53
C GLY A 481 -8.88 -1.05 6.64
N ARG A 482 -9.66 -1.36 5.60
CA ARG A 482 -9.19 -2.30 4.56
C ARG A 482 -9.07 -1.59 3.23
N GLN A 483 -8.01 -1.89 2.48
CA GLN A 483 -7.77 -1.40 1.12
C GLN A 483 -8.68 -2.06 0.07
N ASP A 484 -9.98 -2.16 0.39
CA ASP A 484 -10.99 -2.81 -0.47
C ASP A 484 -11.74 -1.78 -1.36
N GLY A 485 -11.47 -0.48 -1.20
CA GLY A 485 -12.15 0.62 -1.92
C GLY A 485 -12.70 1.72 -1.00
N LEU A 486 -13.01 2.91 -1.55
CA LEU A 486 -13.74 3.98 -0.84
C LEU A 486 -15.25 3.76 -0.95
N SER A 487 -16.04 4.15 0.05
CA SER A 487 -17.50 4.02 0.03
C SER A 487 -18.21 5.35 0.27
N LEU A 488 -19.44 5.44 -0.22
CA LEU A 488 -20.40 6.45 0.21
C LEU A 488 -21.39 5.83 1.18
N GLY A 489 -21.71 6.53 2.26
CA GLY A 489 -22.81 6.19 3.14
C GLY A 489 -24.08 6.91 2.71
N MET A 490 -25.15 6.15 2.49
CA MET A 490 -26.50 6.65 2.25
C MET A 490 -27.26 6.49 3.56
N ILE A 491 -27.20 7.52 4.42
CA ILE A 491 -27.94 7.53 5.68
C ILE A 491 -29.38 7.87 5.34
N ALA A 492 -30.29 6.92 5.52
CA ALA A 492 -31.68 7.05 5.13
C ALA A 492 -32.61 6.92 6.32
N THR A 493 -33.65 7.75 6.32
CA THR A 493 -34.81 7.61 7.21
C THR A 493 -36.07 7.40 6.39
N GLY A 494 -37.00 6.62 6.93
CA GLY A 494 -38.29 6.40 6.29
C GLY A 494 -39.07 5.26 6.91
N THR A 495 -39.66 4.42 6.07
CA THR A 495 -40.40 3.23 6.49
C THR A 495 -39.92 2.01 5.69
N VAL A 496 -39.74 0.87 6.35
CA VAL A 496 -39.55 -0.42 5.68
C VAL A 496 -40.80 -1.27 5.87
N THR A 497 -41.28 -1.86 4.79
CA THR A 497 -42.37 -2.84 4.81
C THR A 497 -41.80 -4.22 4.50
N THR A 498 -41.89 -5.11 5.48
CA THR A 498 -41.43 -6.50 5.36
C THR A 498 -42.62 -7.37 4.96
N GLU A 499 -42.49 -8.06 3.83
CA GLU A 499 -43.45 -9.06 3.37
C GLU A 499 -42.84 -10.45 3.43
N VAL A 500 -43.54 -11.40 4.04
CA VAL A 500 -43.18 -12.82 3.98
C VAL A 500 -44.13 -13.51 3.03
N ARG A 501 -43.60 -14.20 2.02
CA ARG A 501 -44.36 -14.92 1.01
C ARG A 501 -44.11 -16.41 1.09
N ASP A 502 -45.14 -17.21 0.84
CA ASP A 502 -45.00 -18.66 0.71
C ASP A 502 -44.45 -19.07 -0.68
N THR A 503 -44.29 -20.37 -0.91
CA THR A 503 -43.81 -20.92 -2.19
C THR A 503 -44.72 -20.62 -3.38
N ASN A 504 -45.99 -20.27 -3.14
CA ASN A 504 -46.96 -19.89 -4.18
C ASN A 504 -46.94 -18.38 -4.44
N GLY A 505 -46.12 -17.62 -3.71
CA GLY A 505 -46.04 -16.16 -3.78
C GLY A 505 -47.12 -15.44 -2.98
N THR A 506 -47.92 -16.16 -2.18
CA THR A 506 -48.97 -15.58 -1.34
C THR A 506 -48.34 -14.87 -0.16
N VAL A 507 -48.78 -13.64 0.14
CA VAL A 507 -48.31 -12.90 1.30
C VAL A 507 -48.90 -13.53 2.58
N VAL A 508 -48.03 -14.11 3.40
CA VAL A 508 -48.37 -14.76 4.68
C VAL A 508 -48.40 -13.73 5.80
N SER A 509 -47.48 -12.76 5.77
CA SER A 509 -47.46 -11.65 6.72
C SER A 509 -46.90 -10.39 6.08
N ARG A 510 -47.41 -9.24 6.49
CA ARG A 510 -46.91 -7.92 6.10
C ARG A 510 -46.85 -7.03 7.33
N THR A 511 -45.68 -6.45 7.60
CA THR A 511 -45.46 -5.52 8.72
C THR A 511 -44.68 -4.31 8.24
N SER A 512 -45.00 -3.13 8.77
CA SER A 512 -44.30 -1.90 8.46
C SER A 512 -43.75 -1.28 9.73
N GLU A 513 -42.50 -0.83 9.68
CA GLU A 513 -41.81 -0.23 10.81
C GLU A 513 -40.94 0.97 10.37
N PRO A 514 -40.70 1.94 11.27
CA PRO A 514 -39.79 3.05 10.98
C PRO A 514 -38.39 2.53 10.64
N LEU A 515 -37.81 3.11 9.59
CA LEU A 515 -36.49 2.78 9.10
C LEU A 515 -35.51 3.92 9.43
N ARG A 516 -34.38 3.56 10.02
CA ARG A 516 -33.20 4.43 10.13
C ARG A 516 -31.96 3.56 9.96
N THR A 517 -31.34 3.64 8.78
CA THR A 517 -30.21 2.77 8.42
C THR A 517 -29.22 3.52 7.54
N MET A 518 -28.04 2.94 7.33
CA MET A 518 -27.03 3.46 6.42
C MET A 518 -26.59 2.38 5.45
N TRP A 519 -26.76 2.63 4.15
CA TRP A 519 -26.18 1.75 3.13
C TRP A 519 -24.83 2.26 2.68
N ALA A 520 -23.83 1.38 2.70
CA ALA A 520 -22.55 1.65 2.09
C ALA A 520 -22.62 1.27 0.60
N LEU A 521 -22.27 2.21 -0.29
CA LEU A 521 -22.21 2.00 -1.74
C LEU A 521 -20.79 2.18 -2.27
N ARG A 522 -20.42 1.38 -3.27
CA ARG A 522 -19.15 1.47 -4.00
C ARG A 522 -19.29 0.94 -5.42
N ARG A 523 -18.49 1.43 -6.36
CA ARG A 523 -18.32 0.82 -7.68
C ARG A 523 -17.28 -0.30 -7.63
N ALA A 524 -17.53 -1.34 -6.82
CA ALA A 524 -16.52 -2.36 -6.50
C ALA A 524 -15.95 -3.07 -7.75
N THR A 525 -16.77 -3.24 -8.79
CA THR A 525 -16.40 -3.84 -10.08
C THR A 525 -16.19 -2.83 -11.19
N GLY A 526 -16.27 -1.53 -10.88
CA GLY A 526 -16.09 -0.41 -11.83
C GLY A 526 -17.32 -0.05 -12.67
N ALA A 527 -18.28 -0.95 -12.87
CA ALA A 527 -19.41 -0.74 -13.78
C ALA A 527 -20.57 0.06 -13.15
N ARG A 528 -21.12 -0.41 -12.02
CA ARG A 528 -22.30 0.15 -11.33
C ARG A 528 -21.98 0.44 -9.86
N TRP A 529 -22.74 1.34 -9.22
CA TRP A 529 -22.75 1.41 -7.75
C TRP A 529 -23.45 0.19 -7.17
N LEU A 530 -22.75 -0.56 -6.31
CA LEU A 530 -23.25 -1.75 -5.64
C LEU A 530 -23.44 -1.47 -4.15
N ILE A 531 -24.42 -2.13 -3.53
CA ILE A 531 -24.59 -2.10 -2.08
C ILE A 531 -23.53 -3.04 -1.49
N VAL A 532 -22.61 -2.52 -0.67
CA VAL A 532 -21.52 -3.31 -0.09
C VAL A 532 -21.78 -3.75 1.35
N ALA A 533 -22.56 -2.95 2.10
CA ALA A 533 -22.96 -3.26 3.46
C ALA A 533 -24.21 -2.46 3.84
N GLU A 534 -24.95 -2.98 4.81
CA GLU A 534 -25.95 -2.25 5.58
C GLU A 534 -25.40 -2.06 7.00
N LEU A 535 -25.34 -0.83 7.47
CA LEU A 535 -24.65 -0.42 8.68
C LEU A 535 -25.61 0.37 9.59
N PRO A 536 -25.44 0.27 10.92
CA PRO A 536 -26.16 1.15 11.84
C PRO A 536 -25.76 2.61 11.57
N VAL A 537 -26.74 3.52 11.71
CA VAL A 537 -26.46 4.96 11.60
C VAL A 537 -25.58 5.36 12.79
N PRO A 538 -24.41 5.99 12.57
CA PRO A 538 -23.60 6.49 13.67
C PRO A 538 -24.42 7.43 14.54
N ASP A 539 -24.28 7.32 15.87
CA ASP A 539 -24.79 8.34 16.77
C ASP A 539 -24.17 9.68 16.36
N ALA A 540 -24.98 10.74 16.28
CA ALA A 540 -24.51 12.06 15.88
C ALA A 540 -23.37 12.48 16.82
N ALA A 541 -22.17 12.67 16.27
CA ALA A 541 -20.99 13.15 16.99
C ALA A 541 -21.06 14.67 17.21
#